data_AF-A0A8T5R9C6-F1
#
_entry.id   AF-A0A8T5R9C6-F1
#
_cell.length_a   1.000
_cell.length_b   1.000
_cell.length_c   1.000
_cell.angle_alpha   90.00
_cell.angle_beta   90.00
_cell.angle_gamma   90.00
#
_symmetry.space_group_name_H-M   'P 1'
#
loop_
_entity.id
_entity.type
_entity.pdbx_description
1 polymer ?
#
loop_
_entity_poly.entity_id
_entity_poly.type
_entity_poly.pdbx_seq_one_letter_code
_entity_poly.pdbx_strand_id
1 'polypeptide(L)' 'MDAFKVSGTFEMQKGKEQPFTSVVAAKSEEAATEQVYSKLGSRHGVKRLRIDIQEVAEVSPDEAQDPWVAHAVEKGA' A
#
# COMPACT_ATOMS: atom_id res chain seq x y z
N MET A 1 -5.99 1.09 14.56
CA MET A 1 -5.56 1.03 13.14
C MET A 1 -4.89 -0.31 12.95
N ASP A 2 -4.96 -0.87 11.75
CA ASP A 2 -4.40 -2.19 11.46
C ASP A 2 -3.38 -2.09 10.33
N ALA A 3 -2.45 -3.04 10.25
CA ALA A 3 -1.45 -3.07 9.19
C ALA A 3 -1.99 -3.90 8.01
N PHE A 4 -1.94 -3.32 6.82
CA PHE A 4 -2.37 -3.97 5.59
C PHE A 4 -1.19 -4.07 4.64
N LYS A 5 -0.93 -5.28 4.15
CA LYS A 5 -0.02 -5.54 3.04
C LYS A 5 -0.82 -5.53 1.75
N VAL A 6 -0.45 -4.60 0.87
CA VAL A 6 -1.05 -4.43 -0.45
C VAL A 6 -0.01 -4.83 -1.50
N SER A 7 -0.40 -5.69 -2.42
CA SER A 7 0.45 -6.10 -3.53
C SER A 7 -0.27 -6.02 -4.86
N GLY A 8 0.50 -5.85 -5.93
CA GLY A 8 -0.02 -5.73 -7.28
C GLY A 8 1.04 -5.27 -8.26
N THR A 9 0.60 -4.73 -9.38
CA THR A 9 1.47 -4.19 -10.43
C THR A 9 1.13 -2.74 -10.72
N PHE A 10 2.10 -1.98 -11.22
CA PHE A 10 1.84 -0.69 -11.82
C PHE A 10 2.62 -0.49 -13.10
N GLU A 11 2.10 0.38 -13.97
CA GLU A 11 2.72 0.73 -15.25
C GLU A 11 3.23 2.18 -15.24
N MET A 12 4.56 2.36 -15.18
CA MET A 12 5.18 3.68 -15.39
C MET A 12 5.30 4.04 -16.87
N GLN A 13 5.70 3.07 -17.69
CA GLN A 13 5.88 3.21 -19.14
C GLN A 13 4.95 2.24 -19.86
N LYS A 14 4.38 2.66 -20.99
CA LYS A 14 3.42 1.85 -21.76
C LYS A 14 3.95 0.43 -22.02
N GLY A 15 3.22 -0.58 -21.56
CA GLY A 15 3.54 -2.00 -21.73
C GLY A 15 4.63 -2.54 -20.79
N LYS A 16 5.04 -1.78 -19.76
CA LYS A 16 5.98 -2.24 -18.73
C LYS A 16 5.35 -2.21 -17.36
N GLU A 17 4.80 -3.36 -16.97
CA GLU A 17 4.31 -3.61 -15.63
C GLU A 17 5.46 -3.90 -14.67
N GLN A 18 5.39 -3.33 -13.48
CA GLN A 18 6.34 -3.56 -12.40
C GLN A 18 5.59 -4.00 -11.15
N PRO A 19 5.99 -5.11 -10.51
CA PRO A 19 5.35 -5.53 -9.28
C PRO A 19 5.68 -4.57 -8.15
N PHE A 20 4.76 -4.42 -7.21
CA PHE A 20 4.99 -3.69 -5.97
C PHE A 20 4.41 -4.45 -4.78
N THR A 21 4.96 -4.15 -3.62
CA THR A 21 4.40 -4.55 -2.33
C THR A 21 4.57 -3.37 -1.40
N SER A 22 3.49 -2.97 -0.72
CA SER A 22 3.51 -1.87 0.22
C SER A 22 2.76 -2.29 1.47
N VAL A 23 3.32 -1.97 2.63
CA VAL A 23 2.62 -2.15 3.91
C VAL A 23 2.18 -0.77 4.39
N VAL A 24 0.92 -0.65 4.79
CA VAL A 24 0.32 0.61 5.23
C VAL A 24 -0.51 0.39 6.48
N ALA A 25 -0.44 1.33 7.43
CA ALA A 25 -1.38 1.38 8.54
C ALA A 25 -2.67 2.05 8.06
N ALA A 26 -3.81 1.38 8.18
CA ALA A 26 -5.09 1.92 7.74
C ALA A 26 -6.22 1.53 8.71
N LYS A 27 -7.42 2.09 8.48
CA LYS A 27 -8.63 1.76 9.25
C LYS A 27 -9.47 0.65 8.61
N SER A 28 -9.18 0.32 7.35
CA SER A 28 -9.87 -0.69 6.55
C SER A 28 -9.06 -0.97 5.28
N GLU A 29 -9.40 -2.06 4.59
CA GLU A 29 -8.81 -2.42 3.29
C GLU A 29 -9.00 -1.34 2.22
N GLU A 30 -10.18 -0.69 2.18
CA GLU A 30 -10.46 0.42 1.27
C GLU A 30 -9.54 1.61 1.56
N ALA A 31 -9.34 1.94 2.84
CA ALA A 31 -8.43 3.02 3.24
C ALA A 31 -6.95 2.67 2.96
N ALA A 32 -6.57 1.39 3.07
CA ALA A 32 -5.24 0.91 2.69
C ALA A 32 -5.01 1.09 1.19
N THR A 33 -5.98 0.69 0.38
CA THR A 33 -5.99 0.85 -1.08
C THR A 33 -5.84 2.32 -1.50
N GLU A 34 -6.66 3.22 -0.94
CA GLU A 34 -6.56 4.66 -1.22
C GLU A 34 -5.19 5.24 -0.86
N GLN A 35 -4.61 4.82 0.27
CA GLN A 35 -3.26 5.24 0.66
C GLN A 35 -2.20 4.76 -0.33
N VAL A 36 -2.29 3.53 -0.82
CA VAL A 36 -1.36 3.00 -1.83
C VAL A 36 -1.47 3.78 -3.13
N TYR A 37 -2.68 4.06 -3.60
CA TYR A 37 -2.88 4.93 -4.77
C TYR A 37 -2.24 6.31 -4.56
N SER A 38 -2.44 6.92 -3.39
CA SER A 38 -1.84 8.22 -3.08
C SER A 38 -0.31 8.16 -3.01
N LYS A 39 0.27 7.11 -2.41
CA LYS A 39 1.73 6.92 -2.31
C LYS A 39 2.37 6.71 -3.69
N LEU A 40 1.79 5.85 -4.52
CA LEU A 40 2.29 5.60 -5.89
C LEU A 40 2.13 6.84 -6.77
N GLY A 41 1.04 7.58 -6.62
CA GLY A 41 0.82 8.85 -7.31
C GLY A 41 1.81 9.94 -6.91
N SER A 42 2.03 10.16 -5.61
CA SER A 42 2.88 11.26 -5.12
C SER A 42 4.38 10.98 -5.30
N ARG A 43 4.82 9.75 -5.03
CA ARG A 43 6.24 9.39 -5.07
C ARG A 43 6.73 9.04 -6.47
N HIS A 44 5.86 8.45 -7.30
CA HIS A 44 6.23 7.90 -8.60
C HIS A 44 5.47 8.51 -9.78
N GLY A 45 4.51 9.41 -9.54
CA GLY A 45 3.73 10.07 -10.61
C GLY A 45 2.79 9.11 -11.35
N VAL A 46 2.48 7.95 -10.76
CA VAL A 46 1.67 6.91 -11.43
C VAL A 46 0.18 7.26 -11.31
N LYS A 47 -0.54 7.24 -12.44
CA LYS A 47 -1.99 7.45 -12.46
C LYS A 47 -2.71 6.23 -11.89
N ARG A 48 -3.80 6.44 -11.15
CA ARG A 48 -4.61 5.35 -10.55
C ARG A 48 -5.02 4.26 -11.56
N LEU A 49 -5.40 4.66 -12.78
CA LEU A 49 -5.76 3.74 -13.88
C LEU A 49 -4.62 2.83 -14.36
N ARG A 50 -3.37 3.06 -13.94
CA ARG A 50 -2.18 2.27 -14.28
C ARG A 50 -1.68 1.44 -13.11
N ILE A 51 -2.49 1.28 -12.07
CA ILE A 51 -2.15 0.50 -10.88
C ILE A 51 -3.20 -0.60 -10.78
N ASP A 52 -2.76 -1.84 -10.85
CA ASP A 52 -3.56 -3.03 -10.65
C ASP A 52 -3.24 -3.59 -9.26
N ILE A 53 -4.22 -3.58 -8.37
CA ILE A 53 -4.07 -4.15 -7.03
C ILE A 53 -4.61 -5.57 -7.08
N GLN A 54 -3.75 -6.53 -6.73
CA GLN A 54 -4.06 -7.95 -6.82
C GLN A 54 -4.50 -8.52 -5.46
N GLU A 55 -3.87 -8.06 -4.38
CA GLU A 55 -4.16 -8.56 -3.04
C GLU A 55 -4.05 -7.42 -2.01
N VAL A 56 -5.00 -7.43 -1.08
CA VAL A 56 -4.98 -6.63 0.15
C VAL A 56 -5.19 -7.61 1.29
N ALA A 57 -4.22 -7.73 2.18
CA ALA A 57 -4.29 -8.63 3.31
C ALA A 57 -3.92 -7.89 4.59
N GLU A 58 -4.70 -8.08 5.65
CA GLU A 58 -4.31 -7.67 6.99
C GLU A 58 -3.13 -8.52 7.47
N VAL A 59 -2.14 -7.87 8.07
CA VAL A 59 -0.93 -8.51 8.58
C VAL A 59 -0.66 -8.03 10.00
N SER A 60 0.05 -8.82 10.79
CA SER A 60 0.39 -8.44 12.14
C SER A 60 1.31 -7.20 12.13
N PRO A 61 1.21 -6.28 13.11
CA PRO A 61 2.09 -5.11 13.19
C PRO A 61 3.57 -5.51 13.28
N ASP A 62 3.88 -6.64 13.92
CA ASP A 62 5.23 -7.22 14.01
C ASP A 62 5.76 -7.74 12.67
N GLU A 63 4.87 -8.13 11.75
CA GLU A 63 5.24 -8.57 10.40
C GLU A 63 5.42 -7.39 9.43
N ALA A 64 4.86 -6.23 9.79
CA ALA A 64 5.12 -4.99 9.08
C ALA A 64 6.59 -4.59 9.31
N GLN A 65 7.47 -5.01 8.40
CA GLN A 65 8.90 -4.69 8.39
C GLN A 65 9.24 -3.18 8.37
N ASP A 66 8.22 -2.31 8.31
CA ASP A 66 8.36 -0.86 8.31
C ASP A 66 8.07 -0.28 9.71
N PRO A 67 9.09 0.26 10.41
CA PRO A 67 8.92 0.85 11.74
C PRO A 67 7.88 1.99 11.81
N TRP A 68 7.65 2.69 10.70
CA TRP A 68 6.64 3.76 10.65
C TRP A 68 5.23 3.20 10.64
N VAL A 69 5.01 2.03 10.03
CA VAL A 69 3.72 1.35 10.03
C VAL A 69 3.40 0.85 11.43
N ALA A 70 4.36 0.19 12.09
CA ALA A 70 4.20 -0.26 13.48
C ALA A 70 3.84 0.92 14.40
N HIS A 71 4.58 2.03 14.31
CA HIS A 71 4.30 3.22 15.10
C HIS A 71 2.91 3.84 14.81
N ALA A 72 2.51 3.88 13.54
CA ALA A 72 1.22 4.43 13.15
C ALA A 72 0.05 3.55 13.65
N VAL A 73 0.23 2.23 13.67
CA VAL A 73 -0.72 1.29 14.26
C VAL A 73 -0.87 1.53 15.77
N GLU A 74 0.24 1.61 16.50
CA GLU A 74 0.25 1.86 17.95
C GLU A 74 -0.41 3.18 18.35
N LYS A 75 -0.16 4.26 17.59
CA LYS A 75 -0.73 5.60 17.87
C LYS A 75 -2.19 5.75 17.43
N GLY A 76 -2.68 4.84 16.59
CA GLY A 76 -4.05 4.81 16.10
C GLY A 76 -4.98 3.90 16.90
N ALA A 77 -4.54 3.43 18.08
CA ALA A 77 -5.30 2.69 19.09
C ALA A 77 -5.78 3.62 20.22
#